data_AF-A0A6P2AYU5-F1
#
_entry.id   AF-A0A6P2AYU5-F1
#
_cell.length_a   1.000
_cell.length_b   1.000
_cell.length_c   1.000
_cell.angle_alpha   90.00
_cell.angle_beta   90.00
_cell.angle_gamma   90.00
#
_symmetry.space_group_name_H-M   'P 1'
#
loop_
_entity.id
_entity.type
_entity.pdbx_description
1 polymer ?
#
loop_
_entity_poly.entity_id
_entity_poly.type
_entity_poly.pdbx_seq_one_letter_code
_entity_poly.pdbx_strand_id
1 'polypeptide(L)'
;MPKYLNSEQHRRGFILVGAVLLWGLWMLVNPDRININSGFGFDLLYGELAQDFFNRLQDNVNRFWAARSFPSLVVFCLLKLSFVDLTPENVITAFILVNTFSLAVAAWMWLKICEILRIQAMGFWLGAIGVFVNFFVLKELTYISVRTDAIAYAIGIGMFYCYLARKSLPLYGLTFIGSFTWPSAVYMGTLFLLFPRSDHPQLALQSTTRWPWRYALAAVPSIGAFIYMHALIPGENDYLNRGKPIESVGYLSAAIAVTYLLLSLAELLKDQRLIQWSAWRQYFSAKSFYGTILFLGVIEYLTIQIATAPGNDMTFGHNLYLRILTSILQPGVFWIAHVLYWGPLIILITFLWQPICKSARSYGMGLTLWLMLSITLALGSESRHLVNIIPILVAFLVQYIETKNWTIQKSWQALVVSLFLSKVWLKIGDVGGELREFPTQFYYMTLGPWISHEMYIAQGSIIVLLTCGIYHHWYKPLHIQSQTLREGKPDGQPTPLPAQGENLT
;
A
#
# COMPACT_ATOMS: atom_id res chain seq x y z
N MET A 1 21.73 19.95 -10.01
CA MET A 1 20.39 19.63 -10.58
C MET A 1 20.34 20.17 -12.00
N PRO A 2 19.95 19.40 -13.03
CA PRO A 2 19.69 19.99 -14.33
C PRO A 2 18.53 20.98 -14.16
N LYS A 3 18.81 22.28 -14.34
CA LYS A 3 17.86 23.41 -14.17
C LYS A 3 16.69 23.40 -15.19
N TYR A 4 16.57 22.36 -16.00
CA TYR A 4 15.52 22.17 -16.99
C TYR A 4 14.76 20.87 -16.71
N LEU A 5 14.16 20.76 -15.51
CA LEU A 5 12.99 19.90 -15.39
C LEU A 5 11.95 20.43 -16.36
N ASN A 6 11.68 19.62 -17.39
CA ASN A 6 10.88 20.00 -18.55
C ASN A 6 9.56 20.61 -18.07
N SER A 7 9.22 21.82 -18.52
CA SER A 7 7.98 22.53 -18.15
C SER A 7 6.74 21.65 -18.29
N GLU A 8 6.79 20.66 -19.19
CA GLU A 8 5.80 19.63 -19.36
C GLU A 8 5.56 18.72 -18.14
N GLN A 9 6.59 18.30 -17.42
CA GLN A 9 6.41 17.41 -16.25
C GLN A 9 5.65 18.14 -15.14
N HIS A 10 6.03 19.40 -14.87
CA HIS A 10 5.30 20.25 -13.93
C HIS A 10 3.84 20.44 -14.36
N ARG A 11 3.60 20.70 -15.66
CA ARG A 11 2.24 20.79 -16.21
C ARG A 11 1.42 19.51 -15.95
N ARG A 12 2.00 18.32 -16.18
CA ARG A 12 1.33 17.03 -15.88
C ARG A 12 1.00 16.89 -14.40
N GLY A 13 1.92 17.28 -13.53
CA GLY A 13 1.69 17.33 -12.10
C GLY A 13 0.52 18.21 -11.70
N PHE A 14 0.46 19.44 -12.22
CA PHE A 14 -0.65 20.35 -11.98
C PHE A 14 -1.99 19.83 -12.52
N ILE A 15 -1.98 19.18 -13.70
CA ILE A 15 -3.20 18.55 -14.24
C ILE A 15 -3.69 17.43 -13.30
N LEU A 16 -2.78 16.57 -12.82
CA LEU A 16 -3.15 15.49 -11.90
C LEU A 16 -3.67 16.01 -10.56
N VAL A 17 -2.99 17.01 -9.97
CA VAL A 17 -3.45 17.67 -8.74
C VAL A 17 -4.82 18.33 -8.96
N GLY A 18 -5.01 19.04 -10.08
CA GLY A 18 -6.28 19.64 -10.45
C GLY A 18 -7.40 18.60 -10.59
N ALA A 19 -7.13 17.46 -11.24
CA ALA A 19 -8.10 16.36 -11.35
C ALA A 19 -8.47 15.77 -9.98
N VAL A 20 -7.51 15.62 -9.07
CA VAL A 20 -7.76 15.16 -7.70
C VAL A 20 -8.59 16.18 -6.90
N LEU A 21 -8.32 17.48 -7.05
CA LEU A 21 -9.11 18.52 -6.40
C LEU A 21 -10.55 18.56 -6.93
N LEU A 22 -10.73 18.43 -8.24
CA LEU A 22 -12.06 18.31 -8.85
C LEU A 22 -12.81 17.07 -8.34
N TRP A 23 -12.11 15.95 -8.17
CA TRP A 23 -12.67 14.76 -7.54
C TRP A 23 -13.09 15.03 -6.09
N GLY A 24 -12.27 15.71 -5.30
CA GLY A 24 -12.62 16.12 -3.94
C GLY A 24 -13.84 17.03 -3.86
N LEU A 25 -14.00 17.97 -4.81
CA LEU A 25 -15.22 18.77 -4.93
C LEU A 25 -16.45 17.90 -5.23
N TRP A 26 -16.30 16.88 -6.08
CA TRP A 26 -17.38 15.92 -6.32
C TRP A 26 -17.72 15.12 -5.05
N MET A 27 -16.72 14.73 -4.24
CA MET A 27 -16.96 14.04 -2.97
C MET A 27 -17.85 14.86 -2.03
N LEU A 28 -17.68 16.19 -2.00
CA LEU A 28 -18.50 17.09 -1.16
C LEU A 28 -19.98 17.08 -1.53
N VAL A 29 -20.31 16.90 -2.81
CA VAL A 29 -21.70 16.94 -3.30
C VAL A 29 -22.29 15.55 -3.58
N ASN A 30 -21.49 14.49 -3.50
CA ASN A 30 -21.99 13.13 -3.74
C ASN A 30 -22.92 12.68 -2.59
N PRO A 31 -24.19 12.32 -2.89
CA PRO A 31 -25.15 11.86 -1.89
C PRO A 31 -24.93 10.40 -1.44
N ASP A 32 -24.12 9.61 -2.15
CA ASP A 32 -23.87 8.20 -1.80
C ASP A 32 -22.81 8.09 -0.69
N ARG A 33 -23.29 8.19 0.55
CA ARG A 33 -22.48 8.12 1.78
C ARG A 33 -23.09 7.15 2.77
N ILE A 34 -22.24 6.63 3.64
CA ILE A 34 -22.70 5.82 4.77
C ILE A 34 -23.50 6.70 5.74
N ASN A 35 -24.67 6.23 6.18
CA ASN A 35 -25.49 6.93 7.18
C ASN A 35 -25.42 6.29 8.58
N ILE A 36 -24.57 5.29 8.78
CA ILE A 36 -24.33 4.66 10.09
C ILE A 36 -23.65 5.65 11.04
N ASN A 37 -24.10 5.68 12.30
CA ASN A 37 -23.56 6.52 13.37
C ASN A 37 -23.45 8.00 12.98
N SER A 38 -24.56 8.59 12.53
CA SER A 38 -24.63 10.00 12.07
C SER A 38 -23.68 10.31 10.90
N GLY A 39 -23.36 9.30 10.10
CA GLY A 39 -22.48 9.41 8.94
C GLY A 39 -20.99 9.19 9.21
N PHE A 40 -20.60 8.89 10.45
CA PHE A 40 -19.21 8.53 10.78
C PHE A 40 -18.83 7.11 10.32
N GLY A 41 -19.82 6.26 10.08
CA GLY A 41 -19.62 4.88 9.64
C GLY A 41 -19.19 3.94 10.78
N PHE A 42 -18.44 2.91 10.44
CA PHE A 42 -18.08 1.83 11.37
C PHE A 42 -17.01 2.23 12.41
N ASP A 43 -16.16 3.19 12.08
CA ASP A 43 -15.06 3.64 12.94
C ASP A 43 -15.46 4.92 13.72
N LEU A 44 -16.57 4.84 14.46
CA LEU A 44 -17.22 5.95 15.19
C LEU A 44 -16.24 6.83 15.97
N LEU A 45 -15.24 6.23 16.61
CA LEU A 45 -14.29 6.94 17.46
C LEU A 45 -13.53 8.05 16.73
N TYR A 46 -13.26 7.94 15.42
CA TYR A 46 -12.60 9.03 14.69
C TYR A 46 -13.44 10.30 14.65
N GLY A 47 -14.77 10.15 14.49
CA GLY A 47 -15.72 11.26 14.52
C GLY A 47 -15.82 11.86 15.92
N GLU A 48 -15.94 11.01 16.96
CA GLU A 48 -16.01 11.46 18.35
C GLU A 48 -14.74 12.22 18.78
N LEU A 49 -13.56 11.72 18.42
CA LEU A 49 -12.29 12.42 18.65
C LEU A 49 -12.24 13.75 17.90
N ALA A 50 -12.80 13.84 16.69
CA ALA A 50 -12.81 15.08 15.93
C ALA A 50 -13.82 16.10 16.51
N GLN A 51 -14.86 15.65 17.21
CA GLN A 51 -15.85 16.51 17.87
C GLN A 51 -15.35 17.03 19.23
N ASP A 52 -14.68 16.21 20.03
CA ASP A 52 -14.22 16.61 21.37
C ASP A 52 -12.88 15.96 21.73
N PHE A 53 -11.83 16.36 21.03
CA PHE A 53 -10.55 15.63 21.02
C PHE A 53 -9.97 15.40 22.41
N PHE A 54 -9.78 16.44 23.22
CA PHE A 54 -9.05 16.32 24.48
C PHE A 54 -9.83 15.55 25.55
N ASN A 55 -11.15 15.73 25.63
CA ASN A 55 -11.96 15.00 26.59
C ASN A 55 -12.12 13.54 26.14
N ARG A 56 -12.36 13.30 24.85
CA ARG A 56 -12.53 11.95 24.31
C ARG A 56 -11.24 11.12 24.41
N LEU A 57 -10.07 11.75 24.30
CA LEU A 57 -8.78 11.10 24.50
C LEU A 57 -8.58 10.57 25.93
N GLN A 58 -9.17 11.26 26.91
CA GLN A 58 -9.13 10.85 28.32
C GLN A 58 -10.09 9.70 28.62
N ASP A 59 -11.07 9.45 27.75
CA ASP A 59 -12.11 8.45 27.94
C ASP A 59 -11.78 7.14 27.21
N ASN A 60 -11.16 6.19 27.91
CA ASN A 60 -11.05 4.80 27.44
C ASN A 60 -10.36 4.62 26.06
N VAL A 61 -9.34 5.42 25.76
CA VAL A 61 -8.55 5.29 24.53
C VAL A 61 -7.40 4.33 24.77
N ASN A 62 -7.41 3.19 24.08
CA ASN A 62 -6.30 2.22 24.12
C ASN A 62 -5.14 2.61 23.17
N ARG A 63 -4.04 1.87 23.22
CA ARG A 63 -2.85 2.13 22.38
C ARG A 63 -3.14 2.10 20.88
N PHE A 64 -4.05 1.22 20.45
CA PHE A 64 -4.44 1.11 19.05
C PHE A 64 -5.08 2.39 18.51
N TRP A 65 -5.92 3.03 19.31
CA TRP A 65 -6.59 4.28 18.97
C TRP A 65 -5.70 5.50 19.18
N ALA A 66 -4.85 5.48 20.22
CA ALA A 66 -3.81 6.50 20.41
C ALA A 66 -2.92 6.64 19.15
N ALA A 67 -2.48 5.51 18.59
CA ALA A 67 -1.69 5.44 17.36
C ALA A 67 -2.44 5.81 16.06
N ARG A 68 -3.71 6.24 16.15
CA ARG A 68 -4.53 6.70 15.01
C ARG A 68 -5.27 8.02 15.27
N SER A 69 -4.89 8.73 16.32
CA SER A 69 -5.57 9.94 16.77
C SER A 69 -5.24 11.18 15.91
N PHE A 70 -4.11 11.19 15.19
CA PHE A 70 -3.62 12.40 14.52
C PHE A 70 -4.60 12.99 13.48
N PRO A 71 -5.25 12.20 12.59
CA PRO A 71 -6.26 12.73 11.67
C PRO A 71 -7.41 13.45 12.35
N SER A 72 -7.96 12.89 13.43
CA SER A 72 -9.05 13.51 14.18
C SER A 72 -8.60 14.80 14.87
N LEU A 73 -7.35 14.85 15.37
CA LEU A 73 -6.75 16.08 15.90
C LEU A 73 -6.67 17.18 14.84
N VAL A 74 -6.23 16.85 13.62
CA VAL A 74 -6.17 17.83 12.52
C VAL A 74 -7.56 18.39 12.23
N VAL A 75 -8.58 17.54 12.14
CA VAL A 75 -9.96 17.97 11.88
C VAL A 75 -10.50 18.85 13.02
N PHE A 76 -10.30 18.43 14.27
CA PHE A 76 -10.70 19.20 15.45
C PHE A 76 -10.07 20.61 15.44
N CYS A 77 -8.75 20.70 15.23
CA CYS A 77 -8.03 21.97 15.17
C CYS A 77 -8.51 22.84 14.01
N LEU A 78 -8.75 22.29 12.82
CA LEU A 78 -9.24 23.04 11.67
C LEU A 78 -10.61 23.69 11.93
N LEU A 79 -11.54 22.94 12.52
CA LEU A 79 -12.87 23.45 12.86
C LEU A 79 -12.81 24.51 13.96
N LYS A 80 -12.04 24.27 15.03
CA LYS A 80 -11.85 25.24 16.13
C LYS A 80 -11.20 26.53 15.66
N LEU A 81 -10.14 26.46 14.86
CA LEU A 81 -9.45 27.65 14.33
C LEU A 81 -10.32 28.45 13.34
N SER A 82 -11.25 27.77 12.68
CA SER A 82 -12.19 28.40 11.74
C SER A 82 -13.49 28.88 12.41
N PHE A 83 -13.62 28.73 13.74
CA PHE A 83 -14.84 29.04 14.50
C PHE A 83 -16.09 28.34 13.96
N VAL A 84 -15.93 27.11 13.44
CA VAL A 84 -17.03 26.27 12.94
C VAL A 84 -17.48 25.30 14.03
N ASP A 85 -18.79 25.17 14.22
CA ASP A 85 -19.36 24.25 15.21
C ASP A 85 -18.98 22.79 14.92
N LEU A 86 -18.73 22.03 15.98
CA LEU A 86 -18.27 20.64 15.93
C LEU A 86 -19.43 19.65 15.75
N THR A 87 -20.34 19.94 14.82
CA THR A 87 -21.45 19.05 14.45
C THR A 87 -20.95 17.87 13.61
N PRO A 88 -21.67 16.72 13.57
CA PRO A 88 -21.28 15.58 12.73
C PRO A 88 -21.10 15.95 11.25
N GLU A 89 -22.00 16.79 10.72
CA GLU A 89 -21.97 17.26 9.33
C GLU A 89 -20.71 18.09 9.02
N ASN A 90 -20.34 19.00 9.92
CA ASN A 90 -19.12 19.81 9.79
C ASN A 90 -17.86 18.95 9.92
N VAL A 91 -17.86 17.96 10.82
CA VAL A 91 -16.75 17.00 10.97
C VAL A 91 -16.58 16.15 9.71
N ILE A 92 -17.65 15.60 9.15
CA ILE A 92 -17.61 14.82 7.90
C ILE A 92 -17.06 15.70 6.76
N THR A 93 -17.56 16.93 6.65
CA THR A 93 -17.11 17.89 5.63
C THR A 93 -15.61 18.19 5.79
N ALA A 94 -15.15 18.45 7.01
CA ALA A 94 -13.74 18.70 7.28
C ALA A 94 -12.87 17.47 6.97
N PHE A 95 -13.32 16.25 7.27
CA PHE A 95 -12.62 15.03 6.84
C PHE A 95 -12.54 14.91 5.31
N ILE A 96 -13.60 15.24 4.57
CA ILE A 96 -13.55 15.25 3.10
C ILE A 96 -12.50 16.24 2.58
N LEU A 97 -12.44 17.44 3.16
CA LEU A 97 -11.43 18.45 2.80
C LEU A 97 -10.01 17.98 3.11
N VAL A 98 -9.78 17.39 4.28
CA VAL A 98 -8.48 16.84 4.68
C VAL A 98 -8.08 15.65 3.80
N ASN A 99 -9.02 14.76 3.45
CA ASN A 99 -8.77 13.65 2.53
C ASN A 99 -8.41 14.16 1.13
N THR A 100 -9.15 15.15 0.63
CA THR A 100 -8.89 15.80 -0.66
C THR A 100 -7.50 16.44 -0.69
N PHE A 101 -7.15 17.20 0.36
CA PHE A 101 -5.83 17.80 0.49
C PHE A 101 -4.73 16.74 0.54
N SER A 102 -4.94 15.66 1.30
CA SER A 102 -3.99 14.55 1.39
C SER A 102 -3.77 13.87 0.03
N LEU A 103 -4.83 13.64 -0.74
CA LEU A 103 -4.73 13.10 -2.10
C LEU A 103 -4.02 14.08 -3.05
N ALA A 104 -4.22 15.40 -2.91
CA ALA A 104 -3.52 16.40 -3.71
C ALA A 104 -2.01 16.41 -3.37
N VAL A 105 -1.65 16.29 -2.09
CA VAL A 105 -0.25 16.11 -1.65
C VAL A 105 0.31 14.81 -2.21
N ALA A 106 -0.43 13.71 -2.16
CA ALA A 106 -0.03 12.43 -2.75
C ALA A 106 0.23 12.55 -4.26
N ALA A 107 -0.64 13.25 -5.02
CA ALA A 107 -0.47 13.49 -6.45
C ALA A 107 0.78 14.33 -6.76
N TRP A 108 1.06 15.34 -5.95
CA TRP A 108 2.30 16.11 -6.07
C TRP A 108 3.53 15.26 -5.74
N MET A 109 3.49 14.45 -4.69
CA MET A 109 4.61 13.55 -4.35
C MET A 109 4.81 12.47 -5.42
N TRP A 110 3.74 11.99 -6.07
CA TRP A 110 3.83 11.09 -7.21
C TRP A 110 4.62 11.71 -8.38
N LEU A 111 4.38 12.99 -8.70
CA LEU A 111 5.21 13.73 -9.67
C LEU A 111 6.68 13.70 -9.25
N LYS A 112 6.98 14.03 -7.99
CA LYS A 112 8.36 14.09 -7.50
C LYS A 112 9.05 12.73 -7.48
N ILE A 113 8.31 11.65 -7.22
CA ILE A 113 8.81 10.28 -7.37
C ILE A 113 9.11 9.99 -8.84
N CYS A 114 8.20 10.33 -9.76
CA CYS A 114 8.43 10.16 -11.20
C CYS A 114 9.65 10.93 -11.71
N GLU A 115 9.89 12.15 -11.22
CA GLU A 115 11.10 12.93 -11.54
C GLU A 115 12.37 12.19 -11.10
N ILE A 116 12.42 11.67 -9.87
CA ILE A 116 13.59 10.94 -9.34
C ILE A 116 13.81 9.61 -10.06
N LEU A 117 12.72 8.89 -10.34
CA LEU A 117 12.76 7.60 -11.04
C LEU A 117 12.93 7.76 -12.57
N ARG A 118 12.89 9.00 -13.08
CA ARG A 118 12.95 9.37 -14.50
C ARG A 118 11.83 8.76 -15.34
N ILE A 119 10.65 8.64 -14.75
CA ILE A 119 9.46 8.12 -15.41
C ILE A 119 8.96 9.14 -16.45
N GLN A 120 8.74 8.66 -17.67
CA GLN A 120 8.28 9.44 -18.81
C GLN A 120 6.76 9.71 -18.76
N ALA A 121 6.26 10.47 -19.75
CA ALA A 121 4.85 10.87 -19.83
C ALA A 121 3.86 9.71 -19.72
N MET A 122 4.11 8.64 -20.48
CA MET A 122 3.22 7.50 -20.54
C MET A 122 3.25 6.68 -19.24
N GLY A 123 4.44 6.47 -18.67
CA GLY A 123 4.59 5.82 -17.37
C GLY A 123 3.96 6.63 -16.23
N PHE A 124 4.08 7.96 -16.29
CA PHE A 124 3.48 8.88 -15.31
C PHE A 124 1.97 8.71 -15.27
N TRP A 125 1.29 8.72 -16.42
CA TRP A 125 -0.17 8.58 -16.48
C TRP A 125 -0.63 7.15 -16.18
N LEU A 126 0.08 6.12 -16.65
CA LEU A 126 -0.23 4.73 -16.29
C LEU A 126 -0.12 4.52 -14.78
N GLY A 127 0.89 5.09 -14.14
CA GLY A 127 1.05 4.98 -12.70
C GLY A 127 0.01 5.81 -11.96
N ALA A 128 -0.33 7.01 -12.45
CA ALA A 128 -1.43 7.80 -11.90
C ALA A 128 -2.77 7.03 -11.95
N ILE A 129 -3.04 6.26 -13.02
CA ILE A 129 -4.20 5.37 -13.09
C ILE A 129 -4.15 4.33 -11.95
N GLY A 130 -3.03 3.64 -11.77
CA GLY A 130 -2.89 2.64 -10.70
C GLY A 130 -3.00 3.21 -9.28
N VAL A 131 -2.51 4.42 -9.09
CA VAL A 131 -2.43 5.10 -7.79
C VAL A 131 -3.78 5.74 -7.43
N PHE A 132 -4.44 6.43 -8.38
CA PHE A 132 -5.62 7.28 -8.10
C PHE A 132 -6.94 6.77 -8.69
N VAL A 133 -6.94 5.82 -9.64
CA VAL A 133 -8.15 5.30 -10.28
C VAL A 133 -8.38 3.85 -9.83
N ASN A 134 -8.91 3.72 -8.61
CA ASN A 134 -9.18 2.45 -7.96
C ASN A 134 -10.33 2.62 -6.94
N PHE A 135 -10.81 1.50 -6.36
CA PHE A 135 -11.94 1.51 -5.42
C PHE A 135 -11.64 2.35 -4.17
N PHE A 136 -10.40 2.30 -3.66
CA PHE A 136 -9.99 3.12 -2.51
C PHE A 136 -10.26 4.61 -2.74
N VAL A 137 -9.69 5.18 -3.80
CA VAL A 137 -9.74 6.63 -4.02
C VAL A 137 -11.11 7.06 -4.55
N LEU A 138 -11.68 6.28 -5.48
CA LEU A 138 -12.89 6.68 -6.19
C LEU A 138 -14.20 6.23 -5.52
N LYS A 139 -14.14 5.38 -4.51
CA LYS A 139 -15.35 4.87 -3.86
C LYS A 139 -15.28 4.84 -2.35
N GLU A 140 -14.27 4.19 -1.79
CA GLU A 140 -14.12 4.02 -0.35
C GLU A 140 -14.07 5.36 0.38
N LEU A 141 -13.16 6.27 -0.04
CA LEU A 141 -13.00 7.59 0.61
C LEU A 141 -14.23 8.49 0.47
N THR A 142 -15.02 8.30 -0.60
CA THR A 142 -16.26 9.05 -0.80
C THR A 142 -17.39 8.50 0.06
N TYR A 143 -17.49 7.18 0.14
CA TYR A 143 -18.56 6.53 0.88
C TYR A 143 -18.36 6.60 2.39
N ILE A 144 -17.10 6.45 2.87
CA ILE A 144 -16.72 6.57 4.29
C ILE A 144 -15.55 7.55 4.42
N SER A 145 -15.88 8.82 4.60
CA SER A 145 -14.86 9.88 4.65
C SER A 145 -14.17 10.03 6.00
N VAL A 146 -14.83 9.62 7.09
CA VAL A 146 -14.31 9.78 8.47
C VAL A 146 -13.36 8.63 8.82
N ARG A 147 -12.18 8.66 8.19
CA ARG A 147 -11.13 7.65 8.32
C ARG A 147 -9.74 8.25 8.17
N THR A 148 -8.72 7.46 8.50
CA THR A 148 -7.31 7.89 8.50
C THR A 148 -6.56 7.54 7.22
N ASP A 149 -7.17 6.74 6.34
CA ASP A 149 -6.52 6.07 5.21
C ASP A 149 -5.94 7.03 4.17
N ALA A 150 -6.61 8.16 3.86
CA ALA A 150 -6.10 9.12 2.87
C ALA A 150 -4.83 9.85 3.34
N ILE A 151 -4.78 10.21 4.62
CA ILE A 151 -3.59 10.83 5.23
C ILE A 151 -2.48 9.80 5.31
N ALA A 152 -2.78 8.56 5.74
CA ALA A 152 -1.82 7.46 5.76
C ALA A 152 -1.22 7.26 4.37
N TYR A 153 -2.06 7.17 3.34
CA TYR A 153 -1.68 7.05 1.94
C TYR A 153 -0.71 8.16 1.50
N ALA A 154 -1.02 9.42 1.79
CA ALA A 154 -0.15 10.55 1.48
C ALA A 154 1.19 10.49 2.24
N ILE A 155 1.17 10.11 3.52
CA ILE A 155 2.38 9.90 4.33
C ILE A 155 3.24 8.79 3.74
N GLY A 156 2.67 7.64 3.37
CA GLY A 156 3.40 6.52 2.76
C GLY A 156 4.13 6.91 1.48
N ILE A 157 3.45 7.64 0.58
CA ILE A 157 4.06 8.18 -0.65
C ILE A 157 5.15 9.21 -0.29
N GLY A 158 4.88 10.09 0.67
CA GLY A 158 5.85 11.09 1.14
C GLY A 158 7.11 10.47 1.75
N MET A 159 6.97 9.39 2.53
CA MET A 159 8.08 8.62 3.10
C MET A 159 8.96 8.04 2.01
N PHE A 160 8.33 7.43 0.99
CA PHE A 160 9.06 6.88 -0.14
C PHE A 160 9.77 7.96 -0.95
N TYR A 161 9.11 9.10 -1.20
CA TYR A 161 9.75 10.27 -1.81
C TYR A 161 10.97 10.72 -0.99
N CYS A 162 10.85 10.86 0.33
CA CYS A 162 11.95 11.29 1.19
C CYS A 162 13.11 10.27 1.19
N TYR A 163 12.80 8.97 1.20
CA TYR A 163 13.79 7.91 1.05
C TYR A 163 14.54 8.01 -0.29
N LEU A 164 13.80 8.14 -1.39
CA LEU A 164 14.40 8.31 -2.72
C LEU A 164 15.23 9.59 -2.82
N ALA A 165 14.74 10.69 -2.25
CA ALA A 165 15.40 11.99 -2.26
C ALA A 165 16.52 12.14 -1.22
N ARG A 166 16.79 11.10 -0.41
CA ARG A 166 17.77 11.11 0.71
C ARG A 166 17.50 12.21 1.74
N LYS A 167 16.23 12.54 1.98
CA LYS A 167 15.78 13.57 2.93
C LYS A 167 15.43 12.94 4.28
N SER A 168 16.44 12.70 5.12
CA SER A 168 16.26 12.02 6.41
C SER A 168 15.40 12.81 7.40
N LEU A 169 15.60 14.13 7.54
CA LEU A 169 14.84 14.92 8.51
C LEU A 169 13.32 14.94 8.21
N PRO A 170 12.87 15.25 6.97
CA PRO A 170 11.45 15.07 6.62
C PRO A 170 10.96 13.63 6.79
N LEU A 171 11.81 12.62 6.56
CA LEU A 171 11.45 11.21 6.78
C LEU A 171 11.20 10.91 8.27
N TYR A 172 12.00 11.45 9.19
CA TYR A 172 11.71 11.38 10.64
C TYR A 172 10.36 12.02 10.97
N GLY A 173 10.10 13.23 10.46
CA GLY A 173 8.82 13.92 10.66
C GLY A 173 7.61 13.12 10.15
N LEU A 174 7.71 12.58 8.93
CA LEU A 174 6.65 11.74 8.37
C LEU A 174 6.49 10.41 9.12
N THR A 175 7.57 9.83 9.64
CA THR A 175 7.51 8.61 10.48
C THR A 175 6.83 8.87 11.80
N PHE A 176 7.11 10.03 12.41
CA PHE A 176 6.47 10.46 13.64
C PHE A 176 4.96 10.64 13.41
N ILE A 177 4.57 11.48 12.45
CA ILE A 177 3.16 11.72 12.15
C ILE A 177 2.46 10.42 11.71
N GLY A 178 3.14 9.62 10.89
CA GLY A 178 2.65 8.32 10.44
C GLY A 178 2.35 7.36 11.59
N SER A 179 3.17 7.36 12.64
CA SER A 179 2.97 6.50 13.81
C SER A 179 1.69 6.79 14.60
N PHE A 180 1.15 8.01 14.49
CA PHE A 180 -0.14 8.43 15.07
C PHE A 180 -1.28 8.49 14.05
N THR A 181 -1.03 8.08 12.80
CA THR A 181 -2.02 8.02 11.72
C THR A 181 -2.36 6.58 11.35
N TRP A 182 -1.33 5.75 11.21
CA TRP A 182 -1.45 4.38 10.72
C TRP A 182 -0.33 3.49 11.26
N PRO A 183 -0.64 2.40 12.01
CA PRO A 183 0.39 1.64 12.71
C PRO A 183 1.50 1.06 11.83
N SER A 184 1.23 0.69 10.57
CA SER A 184 2.30 0.16 9.73
C SER A 184 3.33 1.20 9.30
N ALA A 185 3.01 2.49 9.38
CA ALA A 185 3.89 3.57 8.95
C ALA A 185 5.16 3.66 9.80
N VAL A 186 5.08 3.37 11.11
CA VAL A 186 6.26 3.39 11.99
C VAL A 186 7.28 2.33 11.54
N TYR A 187 6.84 1.10 11.30
CA TYR A 187 7.73 0.02 10.86
C TYR A 187 8.35 0.32 9.49
N MET A 188 7.55 0.87 8.58
CA MET A 188 8.02 1.23 7.23
C MET A 188 9.04 2.36 7.26
N GLY A 189 8.76 3.44 8.00
CA GLY A 189 9.66 4.57 8.15
C GLY A 189 10.96 4.17 8.84
N THR A 190 10.90 3.34 9.88
CA THR A 190 12.07 2.79 10.57
C THR A 190 13.00 2.04 9.63
N LEU A 191 12.48 1.21 8.71
CA LEU A 191 13.33 0.49 7.76
C LEU A 191 14.08 1.45 6.82
N PHE A 192 13.42 2.53 6.38
CA PHE A 192 14.06 3.56 5.56
C PHE A 192 15.07 4.41 6.33
N LEU A 193 14.85 4.64 7.63
CA LEU A 193 15.78 5.37 8.50
C LEU A 193 17.02 4.54 8.83
N LEU A 194 16.84 3.29 9.27
CA LEU A 194 17.93 2.37 9.61
C LEU A 194 18.82 2.05 8.41
N PHE A 195 18.23 1.91 7.23
CA PHE A 195 18.92 1.49 6.02
C PHE A 195 18.70 2.50 4.89
N PRO A 196 19.42 3.65 4.93
CA PRO A 196 19.25 4.70 3.94
C PRO A 196 19.59 4.24 2.52
N ARG A 197 19.16 5.02 1.53
CA ARG A 197 19.38 4.73 0.10
C ARG A 197 20.87 4.59 -0.24
N SER A 198 21.24 3.52 -0.94
CA SER A 198 22.63 3.25 -1.34
C SER A 198 23.14 4.25 -2.38
N ASP A 199 24.36 4.76 -2.21
CA ASP A 199 25.11 5.56 -3.21
C ASP A 199 25.65 4.73 -4.38
N HIS A 200 25.68 3.40 -4.25
CA HIS A 200 26.32 2.51 -5.22
C HIS A 200 25.33 1.47 -5.76
N PRO A 201 24.38 1.86 -6.63
CA PRO A 201 23.38 0.96 -7.21
C PRO A 201 24.01 -0.18 -8.03
N GLN A 202 25.22 0.01 -8.56
CA GLN A 202 25.92 -0.99 -9.37
C GLN A 202 26.36 -2.22 -8.56
N LEU A 203 26.82 -2.04 -7.31
CA LEU A 203 27.18 -3.14 -6.41
C LEU A 203 25.95 -4.00 -6.07
N ALA A 204 24.76 -3.41 -6.04
CA ALA A 204 23.51 -4.12 -5.79
C ALA A 204 23.12 -5.09 -6.92
N LEU A 205 23.51 -4.79 -8.17
CA LEU A 205 23.14 -5.59 -9.34
C LEU A 205 24.11 -6.75 -9.60
N GLN A 206 25.38 -6.60 -9.19
CA GLN A 206 26.39 -7.65 -9.35
C GLN A 206 26.26 -8.75 -8.28
N SER A 207 25.69 -8.41 -7.12
CA SER A 207 25.58 -9.28 -5.95
C SER A 207 24.33 -10.16 -5.95
N THR A 208 24.02 -10.80 -7.08
CA THR A 208 22.88 -11.75 -7.17
C THR A 208 23.29 -13.17 -6.79
N THR A 209 22.51 -13.79 -5.89
CA THR A 209 22.73 -15.18 -5.47
C THR A 209 22.23 -16.12 -6.56
N ARG A 210 23.10 -17.00 -7.05
CA ARG A 210 22.68 -18.15 -7.89
C ARG A 210 22.24 -19.37 -7.07
N TRP A 211 22.47 -19.32 -5.76
CA TRP A 211 22.34 -20.48 -4.87
C TRP A 211 20.91 -20.77 -4.42
N PRO A 212 20.56 -22.07 -4.20
CA PRO A 212 19.22 -22.50 -3.82
C PRO A 212 18.81 -22.11 -2.39
N TRP A 213 19.76 -21.68 -1.52
CA TRP A 213 19.46 -21.33 -0.13
C TRP A 213 18.39 -20.24 0.01
N ARG A 214 18.17 -19.39 -1.01
CA ARG A 214 17.13 -18.36 -0.97
C ARG A 214 15.74 -18.95 -0.79
N TYR A 215 15.49 -20.12 -1.38
CA TYR A 215 14.24 -20.86 -1.19
C TYR A 215 14.19 -21.48 0.20
N ALA A 216 15.31 -21.97 0.73
CA ALA A 216 15.38 -22.46 2.11
C ALA A 216 15.09 -21.35 3.13
N LEU A 217 15.67 -20.15 2.97
CA LEU A 217 15.39 -19.00 3.83
C LEU A 217 13.95 -18.50 3.68
N ALA A 218 13.40 -18.45 2.46
CA ALA A 218 12.00 -18.12 2.24
C ALA A 218 11.04 -19.20 2.76
N ALA A 219 11.47 -20.46 2.81
CA ALA A 219 10.68 -21.56 3.33
C ALA A 219 10.44 -21.43 4.84
N VAL A 220 11.37 -20.89 5.62
CA VAL A 220 11.20 -20.72 7.08
C VAL A 220 9.93 -19.93 7.46
N PRO A 221 9.72 -18.67 7.01
CA PRO A 221 8.50 -17.95 7.32
C PRO A 221 7.26 -18.57 6.66
N SER A 222 7.43 -19.23 5.50
CA SER A 222 6.32 -19.87 4.78
C SER A 222 5.82 -21.13 5.50
N ILE A 223 6.72 -21.95 6.04
CA ILE A 223 6.40 -23.13 6.86
C ILE A 223 5.81 -22.67 8.20
N GLY A 224 6.38 -21.65 8.83
CA GLY A 224 5.81 -21.06 10.05
C GLY A 224 4.37 -20.59 9.84
N ALA A 225 4.12 -19.90 8.71
CA ALA A 225 2.77 -19.50 8.31
C ALA A 225 1.86 -20.72 8.07
N PHE A 226 2.34 -21.77 7.41
CA PHE A 226 1.57 -22.99 7.17
C PHE A 226 1.16 -23.70 8.48
N ILE A 227 2.10 -23.92 9.39
CA ILE A 227 1.84 -24.55 10.71
C ILE A 227 0.78 -23.74 11.45
N TYR A 228 0.91 -22.41 11.40
CA TYR A 228 -0.06 -21.54 12.04
C TYR A 228 -1.44 -21.61 11.39
N MET A 229 -1.52 -21.56 10.06
CA MET A 229 -2.78 -21.73 9.32
C MET A 229 -3.43 -23.08 9.61
N HIS A 230 -2.67 -24.17 9.66
CA HIS A 230 -3.17 -25.50 9.99
C HIS A 230 -3.87 -25.53 11.36
N ALA A 231 -3.31 -24.84 12.37
CA ALA A 231 -3.95 -24.70 13.67
C ALA A 231 -5.24 -23.86 13.65
N LEU A 232 -5.39 -22.97 12.67
CA LEU A 232 -6.56 -22.08 12.55
C LEU A 232 -7.71 -22.67 11.74
N ILE A 233 -7.44 -23.55 10.77
CA ILE A 233 -8.47 -24.15 9.90
C ILE A 233 -9.59 -24.84 10.69
N PRO A 234 -9.31 -25.74 11.66
CA PRO A 234 -10.35 -26.45 12.40
C PRO A 234 -10.95 -25.62 13.56
N GLY A 235 -10.47 -24.41 13.80
CA GLY A 235 -10.91 -23.59 14.94
C GLY A 235 -12.23 -22.88 14.68
N GLU A 236 -13.08 -22.75 15.71
CA GLU A 236 -14.31 -21.92 15.67
C GLU A 236 -14.02 -20.41 15.72
N ASN A 237 -12.90 -19.96 15.15
CA ASN A 237 -12.42 -18.60 15.26
C ASN A 237 -13.24 -17.65 14.37
N ASP A 238 -14.47 -17.32 14.77
CA ASP A 238 -15.23 -16.19 14.20
C ASP A 238 -14.81 -14.87 14.85
N TYR A 239 -13.51 -14.58 14.76
CA TYR A 239 -12.95 -13.39 15.38
C TYR A 239 -13.42 -12.15 14.61
N LEU A 240 -14.17 -11.27 15.28
CA LEU A 240 -14.68 -10.00 14.74
C LEU A 240 -15.62 -10.16 13.52
N ASN A 241 -16.44 -11.22 13.49
CA ASN A 241 -17.38 -11.49 12.38
C ASN A 241 -16.68 -11.52 11.01
N ARG A 242 -15.40 -11.90 10.99
CA ARG A 242 -14.62 -12.10 9.75
C ARG A 242 -14.95 -13.45 9.10
N GLY A 243 -15.78 -14.26 9.77
CA GLY A 243 -16.24 -15.57 9.37
C GLY A 243 -15.17 -16.64 9.44
N LYS A 244 -15.59 -17.88 9.17
CA LYS A 244 -14.74 -19.07 9.29
C LYS A 244 -14.08 -19.42 7.96
N PRO A 245 -12.84 -19.95 7.97
CA PRO A 245 -12.29 -20.60 6.80
C PRO A 245 -13.21 -21.72 6.30
N ILE A 246 -13.33 -21.84 4.98
CA ILE A 246 -14.08 -22.95 4.38
C ILE A 246 -13.23 -24.23 4.54
N GLU A 247 -13.57 -25.08 5.50
CA GLU A 247 -12.77 -26.25 5.87
C GLU A 247 -12.39 -27.13 4.67
N SER A 248 -13.34 -27.37 3.75
CA SER A 248 -13.15 -28.22 2.57
C SER A 248 -12.07 -27.71 1.60
N VAL A 249 -11.76 -26.42 1.62
CA VAL A 249 -10.72 -25.80 0.78
C VAL A 249 -9.65 -25.06 1.59
N GLY A 250 -9.66 -25.17 2.92
CA GLY A 250 -8.75 -24.45 3.80
C GLY A 250 -7.27 -24.75 3.51
N TYR A 251 -6.95 -26.01 3.22
CA TYR A 251 -5.59 -26.42 2.84
C TYR A 251 -5.18 -25.90 1.46
N LEU A 252 -6.12 -25.77 0.51
CA LEU A 252 -5.85 -25.12 -0.76
C LEU A 252 -5.54 -23.63 -0.56
N SER A 253 -6.32 -22.94 0.28
CA SER A 253 -6.04 -21.55 0.65
C SER A 253 -4.66 -21.38 1.29
N ALA A 254 -4.32 -22.27 2.24
CA ALA A 254 -3.00 -22.30 2.88
C ALA A 254 -1.88 -22.55 1.86
N ALA A 255 -2.05 -23.52 0.94
CA ALA A 255 -1.06 -23.80 -0.09
C ALA A 255 -0.81 -22.60 -1.02
N ILE A 256 -1.87 -21.87 -1.41
CA ILE A 256 -1.76 -20.64 -2.20
C ILE A 256 -1.00 -19.55 -1.43
N ALA A 257 -1.37 -19.33 -0.16
CA ALA A 257 -0.75 -18.34 0.73
C ALA A 257 0.76 -18.62 0.95
N VAL A 258 1.11 -19.88 1.22
CA VAL A 258 2.49 -20.35 1.42
C VAL A 258 3.31 -20.22 0.13
N THR A 259 2.72 -20.58 -1.01
CA THR A 259 3.37 -20.45 -2.32
C THR A 259 3.63 -18.97 -2.65
N TYR A 260 2.66 -18.10 -2.37
CA TYR A 260 2.82 -16.66 -2.49
C TYR A 260 4.00 -16.16 -1.66
N LEU A 261 4.04 -16.44 -0.35
CA LEU A 261 5.14 -16.02 0.52
C LEU A 261 6.49 -16.56 0.04
N LEU A 262 6.56 -17.86 -0.25
CA LEU A 262 7.79 -18.52 -0.67
C LEU A 262 8.36 -17.90 -1.94
N LEU A 263 7.54 -17.77 -2.99
CA LEU A 263 8.00 -17.26 -4.29
C LEU A 263 8.33 -15.76 -4.21
N SER A 264 7.50 -14.98 -3.52
CA SER A 264 7.69 -13.54 -3.40
C SER A 264 8.93 -13.18 -2.58
N LEU A 265 9.16 -13.86 -1.44
CA LEU A 265 10.34 -13.65 -0.59
C LEU A 265 11.61 -14.20 -1.26
N ALA A 266 11.56 -15.36 -1.92
CA ALA A 266 12.73 -15.93 -2.59
C ALA A 266 13.29 -14.99 -3.68
N GLU A 267 12.43 -14.24 -4.36
CA GLU A 267 12.88 -13.24 -5.33
C GLU A 267 13.61 -12.06 -4.66
N LEU A 268 13.12 -11.55 -3.53
CA LEU A 268 13.77 -10.47 -2.78
C LEU A 268 15.10 -10.91 -2.16
N LEU A 269 15.16 -12.13 -1.65
CA LEU A 269 16.36 -12.76 -1.07
C LEU A 269 17.47 -13.03 -2.09
N LYS A 270 17.28 -12.71 -3.38
CA LYS A 270 18.39 -12.64 -4.35
C LYS A 270 19.38 -11.51 -4.03
N ASP A 271 19.01 -10.57 -3.16
CA ASP A 271 19.89 -9.52 -2.63
C ASP A 271 20.91 -10.10 -1.65
N GLN A 272 22.15 -10.34 -2.09
CA GLN A 272 23.21 -10.89 -1.22
C GLN A 272 23.50 -10.03 0.01
N ARG A 273 23.23 -8.71 -0.05
CA ARG A 273 23.51 -7.79 1.05
C ARG A 273 22.71 -8.13 2.31
N LEU A 274 21.56 -8.79 2.15
CA LEU A 274 20.75 -9.25 3.27
C LEU A 274 21.43 -10.33 4.11
N ILE A 275 22.44 -11.02 3.59
CA ILE A 275 23.09 -12.16 4.27
C ILE A 275 24.57 -11.93 4.50
N GLN A 276 25.19 -11.08 3.67
CA GLN A 276 26.57 -10.69 3.88
C GLN A 276 26.67 -9.74 5.07
N TRP A 277 27.20 -10.23 6.18
CA TRP A 277 27.45 -9.43 7.38
C TRP A 277 28.30 -8.17 7.11
N SER A 278 29.24 -8.25 6.17
CA SER A 278 30.02 -7.09 5.72
C SER A 278 29.15 -5.99 5.11
N ALA A 279 28.12 -6.36 4.33
CA ALA A 279 27.16 -5.40 3.79
C ALA A 279 26.33 -4.78 4.92
N TRP A 280 25.86 -5.56 5.89
CA TRP A 280 25.17 -5.02 7.07
C TRP A 280 26.03 -3.97 7.78
N ARG A 281 27.32 -4.25 8.02
CA ARG A 281 28.25 -3.26 8.60
C ARG A 281 28.43 -2.01 7.74
N GLN A 282 28.40 -2.14 6.41
CA GLN A 282 28.54 -1.01 5.49
C GLN A 282 27.30 -0.09 5.51
N TYR A 283 26.10 -0.67 5.55
CA TYR A 283 24.84 0.10 5.55
C TYR A 283 24.41 0.54 6.96
N PHE A 284 24.90 -0.13 7.99
CA PHE A 284 24.59 0.18 9.38
C PHE A 284 25.44 1.35 9.87
N SER A 285 24.79 2.49 10.06
CA SER A 285 25.38 3.61 10.80
C SER A 285 24.94 3.52 12.25
N ALA A 286 25.89 3.39 13.19
CA ALA A 286 25.58 3.41 14.62
C ALA A 286 24.77 4.66 15.01
N LYS A 287 25.06 5.80 14.39
CA LYS A 287 24.29 7.04 14.57
C LYS A 287 22.82 6.88 14.13
N SER A 288 22.59 6.28 12.96
CA SER A 288 21.23 6.01 12.48
C SER A 288 20.51 5.02 13.39
N PHE A 289 21.21 3.97 13.83
CA PHE A 289 20.63 2.97 14.73
C PHE A 289 20.21 3.56 16.06
N TYR A 290 21.13 4.16 16.82
CA TYR A 290 20.79 4.75 18.12
C TYR A 290 19.80 5.90 18.00
N GLY A 291 19.92 6.73 16.96
CA GLY A 291 18.95 7.79 16.68
C GLY A 291 17.55 7.24 16.40
N THR A 292 17.44 6.17 15.61
CA THR A 292 16.15 5.53 15.31
C THR A 292 15.57 4.83 16.53
N ILE A 293 16.39 4.13 17.34
CA ILE A 293 15.92 3.48 18.57
C ILE A 293 15.42 4.51 19.59
N LEU A 294 16.17 5.60 19.80
CA LEU A 294 15.72 6.70 20.67
C LEU A 294 14.41 7.29 20.16
N PHE A 295 14.32 7.54 18.86
CA PHE A 295 13.12 8.06 18.22
C PHE A 295 11.91 7.14 18.37
N LEU A 296 12.09 5.82 18.21
CA LEU A 296 11.05 4.82 18.47
C LEU A 296 10.64 4.79 19.95
N GLY A 297 11.60 4.92 20.87
CA GLY A 297 11.32 5.05 22.30
C GLY A 297 10.45 6.27 22.62
N VAL A 298 10.67 7.40 21.95
CA VAL A 298 9.83 8.60 22.09
C VAL A 298 8.41 8.35 21.57
N ILE A 299 8.26 7.71 20.40
CA ILE A 299 6.94 7.37 19.84
C ILE A 299 6.17 6.45 20.79
N GLU A 300 6.80 5.39 21.28
CA GLU A 300 6.19 4.44 22.20
C GLU A 300 5.83 5.12 23.53
N TYR A 301 6.73 5.93 24.08
CA TYR A 301 6.47 6.70 25.29
C TYR A 301 5.24 7.60 25.14
N LEU A 302 5.17 8.39 24.06
CA LEU A 302 4.02 9.26 23.79
C LEU A 302 2.73 8.46 23.58
N THR A 303 2.79 7.32 22.88
CA THR A 303 1.63 6.44 22.69
C THR A 303 1.12 5.91 24.04
N ILE A 304 2.02 5.54 24.95
CA ILE A 304 1.69 5.11 26.31
C ILE A 304 1.07 6.26 27.11
N GLN A 305 1.61 7.49 27.01
CA GLN A 305 1.07 8.65 27.72
C GLN A 305 -0.32 9.06 27.21
N ILE A 306 -0.60 8.84 25.92
CA ILE A 306 -1.90 9.13 25.31
C ILE A 306 -2.93 8.05 25.64
N ALA A 307 -2.51 6.79 25.76
CA ALA A 307 -3.40 5.68 26.06
C ALA A 307 -3.90 5.74 27.51
N THR A 308 -5.21 5.86 27.70
CA THR A 308 -5.86 6.01 29.02
C THR A 308 -6.54 4.74 29.51
N ALA A 309 -6.73 3.75 28.64
CA ALA A 309 -7.30 2.46 29.04
C ALA A 309 -6.42 1.25 28.71
N PRO A 310 -6.46 0.22 29.58
CA PRO A 310 -6.04 -1.11 29.19
C PRO A 310 -6.99 -1.60 28.10
N GLY A 311 -6.47 -1.95 26.94
CA GLY A 311 -7.28 -2.47 25.85
C GLY A 311 -6.56 -3.58 25.11
N ASN A 312 -7.26 -4.21 24.17
CA ASN A 312 -6.63 -5.09 23.19
C ASN A 312 -5.63 -4.26 22.39
N ASP A 313 -4.39 -4.26 22.85
CA ASP A 313 -3.26 -3.86 22.04
C ASP A 313 -3.34 -4.77 20.82
N MET A 314 -3.72 -4.23 19.66
CA MET A 314 -3.46 -4.93 18.41
C MET A 314 -1.94 -4.89 18.23
N THR A 315 -1.28 -5.78 18.96
CA THR A 315 0.16 -5.98 18.89
C THR A 315 0.54 -6.35 17.46
N PHE A 316 1.82 -6.23 17.13
CA PHE A 316 2.31 -6.72 15.85
C PHE A 316 1.94 -8.20 15.63
N GLY A 317 2.03 -9.03 16.68
CA GLY A 317 1.65 -10.44 16.64
C GLY A 317 0.16 -10.64 16.35
N HIS A 318 -0.73 -9.88 17.01
CA HIS A 318 -2.17 -9.94 16.72
C HIS A 318 -2.50 -9.48 15.29
N ASN A 319 -1.84 -8.43 14.80
CA ASN A 319 -1.98 -7.98 13.42
C ASN A 319 -1.52 -9.06 12.42
N LEU A 320 -0.41 -9.75 12.71
CA LEU A 320 0.06 -10.85 11.88
C LEU A 320 -0.93 -12.04 11.91
N TYR A 321 -1.48 -12.35 13.08
CA TYR A 321 -2.55 -13.34 13.23
C TYR A 321 -3.74 -13.04 12.33
N LEU A 322 -4.29 -11.82 12.39
CA LEU A 322 -5.44 -11.45 11.57
C LEU A 322 -5.14 -11.53 10.07
N ARG A 323 -3.92 -11.19 9.64
CA ARG A 323 -3.51 -11.30 8.24
C ARG A 323 -3.44 -12.75 7.78
N ILE A 324 -2.86 -13.63 8.59
CA ILE A 324 -2.80 -15.06 8.29
C ILE A 324 -4.21 -15.66 8.26
N LEU A 325 -5.03 -15.39 9.28
CA LEU A 325 -6.42 -15.87 9.34
C LEU A 325 -7.22 -15.43 8.10
N THR A 326 -7.19 -14.14 7.78
CA THR A 326 -7.98 -13.60 6.66
C THR A 326 -7.48 -14.05 5.29
N SER A 327 -6.24 -14.53 5.19
CA SER A 327 -5.67 -15.07 3.94
C SER A 327 -6.20 -16.46 3.57
N ILE A 328 -6.67 -17.22 4.56
CA ILE A 328 -7.14 -18.60 4.39
C ILE A 328 -8.66 -18.73 4.36
N LEU A 329 -9.40 -17.62 4.50
CA LEU A 329 -10.87 -17.65 4.51
C LEU A 329 -11.42 -18.29 3.23
N GLN A 330 -10.88 -17.90 2.07
CA GLN A 330 -11.18 -18.50 0.77
C GLN A 330 -9.91 -18.57 -0.10
N PRO A 331 -9.79 -19.52 -1.05
CA PRO A 331 -8.55 -19.74 -1.80
C PRO A 331 -8.04 -18.51 -2.57
N GLY A 332 -6.96 -17.87 -2.08
CA GLY A 332 -6.41 -16.68 -2.74
C GLY A 332 -7.26 -15.42 -2.61
N VAL A 333 -8.17 -15.38 -1.62
CA VAL A 333 -9.06 -14.22 -1.36
C VAL A 333 -8.29 -12.91 -1.18
N PHE A 334 -7.10 -12.95 -0.60
CA PHE A 334 -6.27 -11.76 -0.42
C PHE A 334 -5.90 -11.11 -1.76
N TRP A 335 -5.47 -11.91 -2.73
CA TRP A 335 -5.09 -11.42 -4.04
C TRP A 335 -6.31 -10.91 -4.83
N ILE A 336 -7.43 -11.63 -4.77
CA ILE A 336 -8.73 -11.19 -5.34
C ILE A 336 -9.13 -9.82 -4.76
N ALA A 337 -9.13 -9.70 -3.43
CA ALA A 337 -9.45 -8.45 -2.75
C ALA A 337 -8.49 -7.31 -3.12
N HIS A 338 -7.20 -7.59 -3.33
CA HIS A 338 -6.24 -6.58 -3.75
C HIS A 338 -6.51 -6.09 -5.17
N VAL A 339 -6.84 -6.98 -6.11
CA VAL A 339 -7.20 -6.61 -7.49
C VAL A 339 -8.48 -5.78 -7.52
N LEU A 340 -9.51 -6.17 -6.75
CA LEU A 340 -10.77 -5.43 -6.67
C LEU A 340 -10.58 -4.04 -6.06
N TYR A 341 -9.73 -3.95 -5.04
CA TYR A 341 -9.54 -2.72 -4.28
C TYR A 341 -8.60 -1.73 -4.98
N TRP A 342 -7.50 -2.22 -5.54
CA TRP A 342 -6.43 -1.40 -6.15
C TRP A 342 -6.41 -1.40 -7.68
N GLY A 343 -7.15 -2.30 -8.33
CA GLY A 343 -7.30 -2.35 -9.77
C GLY A 343 -6.35 -3.32 -10.49
N PRO A 344 -6.34 -3.29 -11.84
CA PRO A 344 -5.72 -4.32 -12.68
C PRO A 344 -4.20 -4.33 -12.63
N LEU A 345 -3.55 -3.24 -12.18
CA LEU A 345 -2.08 -3.20 -12.11
C LEU A 345 -1.51 -4.18 -11.06
N ILE A 346 -2.31 -4.62 -10.09
CA ILE A 346 -1.91 -5.69 -9.15
C ILE A 346 -1.62 -6.98 -9.90
N ILE A 347 -2.40 -7.33 -10.93
CA ILE A 347 -2.18 -8.51 -11.78
C ILE A 347 -0.83 -8.40 -12.49
N LEU A 348 -0.53 -7.22 -13.07
CA LEU A 348 0.76 -6.98 -13.70
C LEU A 348 1.93 -7.03 -12.71
N ILE A 349 1.77 -6.52 -11.49
CA ILE A 349 2.77 -6.63 -10.43
C ILE A 349 3.07 -8.10 -10.12
N THR A 350 2.05 -8.97 -10.09
CA THR A 350 2.25 -10.41 -9.90
C THR A 350 3.10 -11.02 -11.02
N PHE A 351 2.79 -10.75 -12.29
CA PHE A 351 3.56 -11.29 -13.41
C PHE A 351 4.96 -10.68 -13.58
N LEU A 352 5.12 -9.43 -13.14
CA LEU A 352 6.35 -8.65 -13.25
C LEU A 352 7.09 -8.53 -11.92
N TRP A 353 6.83 -9.45 -10.99
CA TRP A 353 7.40 -9.40 -9.64
C TRP A 353 8.94 -9.42 -9.65
N GLN A 354 9.54 -10.29 -10.48
CA GLN A 354 10.99 -10.39 -10.63
C GLN A 354 11.65 -9.08 -11.09
N PRO A 355 11.24 -8.46 -12.21
CA PRO A 355 11.83 -7.18 -12.63
C PRO A 355 11.58 -6.05 -11.62
N ILE A 356 10.42 -6.02 -10.96
CA ILE A 356 10.13 -5.05 -9.89
C ILE A 356 11.12 -5.20 -8.74
N CYS A 357 11.31 -6.42 -8.24
CA CYS A 357 12.28 -6.70 -7.18
C CYS A 357 13.70 -6.34 -7.60
N LYS A 358 14.09 -6.65 -8.85
CA LYS A 358 15.40 -6.28 -9.39
C LYS A 358 15.59 -4.77 -9.36
N SER A 359 14.58 -3.99 -9.76
CA SER A 359 14.66 -2.53 -9.72
C SER A 359 14.76 -2.05 -8.27
N ALA A 360 13.88 -2.51 -7.38
CA ALA A 360 13.87 -2.09 -5.99
C ALA A 360 15.19 -2.38 -5.26
N ARG A 361 15.81 -3.56 -5.48
CA ARG A 361 17.12 -3.89 -4.91
C ARG A 361 18.20 -2.85 -5.28
N SER A 362 18.13 -2.24 -6.47
CA SER A 362 19.11 -1.24 -6.86
C SER A 362 19.10 0.02 -5.98
N TYR A 363 18.02 0.28 -5.22
CA TYR A 363 17.90 1.43 -4.33
C TYR A 363 18.46 1.19 -2.93
N GLY A 364 18.67 -0.05 -2.51
CA GLY A 364 19.31 -0.37 -1.24
C GLY A 364 18.59 -1.40 -0.38
N MET A 365 19.23 -1.79 0.71
CA MET A 365 18.72 -2.81 1.63
C MET A 365 17.42 -2.39 2.32
N GLY A 366 17.27 -1.10 2.65
CA GLY A 366 16.06 -0.58 3.31
C GLY A 366 14.80 -0.81 2.48
N LEU A 367 14.85 -0.54 1.17
CA LEU A 367 13.72 -0.80 0.29
C LEU A 367 13.45 -2.30 0.09
N THR A 368 14.50 -3.13 0.02
CA THR A 368 14.33 -4.59 -0.06
C THR A 368 13.64 -5.13 1.20
N LEU A 369 14.09 -4.73 2.39
CA LEU A 369 13.48 -5.13 3.67
C LEU A 369 12.04 -4.60 3.80
N TRP A 370 11.81 -3.36 3.35
CA TRP A 370 10.48 -2.76 3.30
C TRP A 370 9.53 -3.57 2.40
N LEU A 371 9.99 -4.05 1.25
CA LEU A 371 9.21 -4.92 0.37
C LEU A 371 8.94 -6.29 1.02
N MET A 372 9.91 -6.87 1.73
CA MET A 372 9.72 -8.13 2.44
C MET A 372 8.63 -8.00 3.50
N LEU A 373 8.67 -6.93 4.31
CA LEU A 373 7.60 -6.63 5.26
C LEU A 373 6.27 -6.46 4.52
N SER A 374 6.25 -5.67 3.45
CA SER A 374 5.03 -5.35 2.68
C SER A 374 4.32 -6.57 2.10
N ILE A 375 5.06 -7.59 1.64
CA ILE A 375 4.49 -8.84 1.10
C ILE A 375 3.88 -9.68 2.21
N THR A 376 4.56 -9.79 3.35
CA THR A 376 3.98 -10.45 4.54
C THR A 376 2.71 -9.74 4.98
N LEU A 377 2.70 -8.40 4.90
CA LEU A 377 1.54 -7.59 5.21
C LEU A 377 0.40 -7.77 4.19
N ALA A 378 0.71 -7.94 2.91
CA ALA A 378 -0.22 -8.20 1.81
C ALA A 378 -0.80 -9.62 1.81
N LEU A 379 -0.47 -10.45 2.80
CA LEU A 379 -1.16 -11.71 3.00
C LEU A 379 -2.59 -11.49 3.54
N GLY A 380 -2.81 -10.41 4.31
CA GLY A 380 -4.14 -10.09 4.83
C GLY A 380 -5.08 -9.63 3.71
N SER A 381 -6.30 -10.17 3.67
CA SER A 381 -7.26 -9.86 2.61
C SER A 381 -7.95 -8.49 2.75
N GLU A 382 -7.67 -7.78 3.84
CA GLU A 382 -8.11 -6.40 4.06
C GLU A 382 -7.18 -5.40 3.34
N SER A 383 -7.46 -5.17 2.06
CA SER A 383 -6.62 -4.39 1.12
C SER A 383 -6.28 -2.96 1.55
N ARG A 384 -7.11 -2.33 2.39
CA ARG A 384 -6.85 -0.98 2.92
C ARG A 384 -5.57 -0.90 3.76
N HIS A 385 -5.12 -2.02 4.33
CA HIS A 385 -3.84 -2.09 5.05
C HIS A 385 -2.60 -1.85 4.17
N LEU A 386 -2.77 -1.81 2.84
CA LEU A 386 -1.72 -1.62 1.85
C LEU A 386 -1.63 -0.18 1.31
N VAL A 387 -2.32 0.79 1.92
CA VAL A 387 -2.28 2.21 1.51
C VAL A 387 -0.87 2.77 1.36
N ASN A 388 0.06 2.36 2.24
CA ASN A 388 1.45 2.81 2.19
C ASN A 388 2.33 2.01 1.23
N ILE A 389 1.79 0.95 0.62
CA ILE A 389 2.56 -0.05 -0.15
C ILE A 389 2.32 0.09 -1.64
N ILE A 390 1.07 0.11 -2.06
CA ILE A 390 0.70 -0.01 -3.47
C ILE A 390 1.30 1.10 -4.34
N PRO A 391 1.32 2.38 -3.94
CA PRO A 391 1.91 3.43 -4.78
C PRO A 391 3.38 3.19 -5.13
N ILE A 392 4.13 2.58 -4.20
CA ILE A 392 5.55 2.28 -4.35
C ILE A 392 5.72 1.12 -5.35
N LEU A 393 4.91 0.07 -5.22
CA LEU A 393 4.90 -1.03 -6.19
C LEU A 393 4.53 -0.56 -7.60
N VAL A 394 3.54 0.33 -7.71
CA VAL A 394 3.14 0.93 -8.99
C VAL A 394 4.27 1.75 -9.58
N ALA A 395 5.02 2.52 -8.78
CA ALA A 395 6.18 3.27 -9.25
C ALA A 395 7.22 2.38 -9.94
N PHE A 396 7.58 1.25 -9.32
CA PHE A 396 8.53 0.30 -9.90
C PHE A 396 7.95 -0.49 -11.09
N LEU A 397 6.66 -0.79 -11.07
CA LEU A 397 5.97 -1.39 -12.20
C LEU A 397 6.09 -0.51 -13.44
N VAL A 398 5.72 0.77 -13.34
CA VAL A 398 5.70 1.67 -14.50
C VAL A 398 7.11 2.02 -14.97
N GLN A 399 8.06 2.14 -14.04
CA GLN A 399 9.48 2.30 -14.37
C GLN A 399 9.99 1.12 -15.21
N TYR A 400 9.53 -0.10 -14.94
CA TYR A 400 9.89 -1.25 -15.77
C TYR A 400 9.14 -1.26 -17.10
N ILE A 401 7.82 -1.06 -17.08
CA ILE A 401 6.96 -1.15 -18.27
C ILE A 401 7.30 -0.10 -19.32
N GLU A 402 7.68 1.12 -18.92
CA GLU A 402 8.01 2.18 -19.88
C GLU A 402 9.25 1.88 -20.72
N THR A 403 10.14 1.00 -20.23
CA THR A 403 11.31 0.52 -21.01
C THR A 403 10.92 -0.48 -22.09
N LYS A 404 9.64 -0.84 -22.16
CA LYS A 404 9.04 -1.73 -23.15
C LYS A 404 8.14 -0.91 -24.07
N ASN A 405 7.76 -1.49 -25.20
CA ASN A 405 6.86 -0.83 -26.16
C ASN A 405 5.41 -0.82 -25.63
N TRP A 406 5.18 -0.25 -24.44
CA TRP A 406 3.85 0.03 -23.93
C TRP A 406 3.21 1.10 -24.79
N THR A 407 1.91 0.99 -25.04
CA THR A 407 1.19 1.87 -25.96
C THR A 407 0.12 2.65 -25.22
N ILE A 408 -0.26 3.81 -25.77
CA ILE A 408 -1.36 4.62 -25.22
C ILE A 408 -2.68 3.84 -25.19
N GLN A 409 -2.91 2.94 -26.15
CA GLN A 409 -4.09 2.07 -26.18
C GLN A 409 -4.15 1.16 -24.94
N LYS A 410 -3.02 0.57 -24.53
CA LYS A 410 -2.97 -0.26 -23.32
C LYS A 410 -3.20 0.57 -22.05
N SER A 411 -2.75 1.82 -22.02
CA SER A 411 -3.05 2.73 -20.91
C SER A 411 -4.55 3.07 -20.84
N TRP A 412 -5.22 3.27 -21.98
CA TRP A 412 -6.68 3.45 -22.02
C TRP A 412 -7.43 2.21 -21.54
N GLN A 413 -7.00 1.01 -21.97
CA GLN A 413 -7.58 -0.24 -21.47
C GLN A 413 -7.41 -0.36 -19.95
N ALA A 414 -6.23 -0.03 -19.42
CA ALA A 414 -5.99 -0.01 -17.98
C ALA A 414 -6.92 0.97 -17.25
N LEU A 415 -7.13 2.17 -17.79
CA LEU A 415 -8.07 3.14 -17.23
C LEU A 415 -9.50 2.61 -17.19
N VAL A 416 -10.00 2.04 -18.30
CA VAL A 416 -11.38 1.52 -18.39
C VAL A 416 -11.60 0.39 -17.38
N VAL A 417 -10.66 -0.56 -17.30
CA VAL A 417 -10.74 -1.67 -16.33
C VAL A 417 -10.65 -1.14 -14.90
N SER A 418 -9.78 -0.16 -14.62
CA SER A 418 -9.68 0.51 -13.33
C SER A 418 -10.99 1.18 -12.91
N LEU A 419 -11.66 1.90 -13.82
CA LEU A 419 -12.96 2.55 -13.56
C LEU A 419 -14.08 1.54 -13.33
N PHE A 420 -14.05 0.41 -14.04
CA PHE A 420 -15.01 -0.66 -13.82
C PHE A 420 -14.82 -1.30 -12.44
N LEU A 421 -13.58 -1.69 -12.09
CA LEU A 421 -13.25 -2.32 -10.81
C LEU A 421 -13.38 -1.36 -9.61
N SER A 422 -13.20 -0.06 -9.82
CA SER A 422 -13.39 0.94 -8.75
C SER A 422 -14.84 1.05 -8.30
N LYS A 423 -15.79 0.52 -9.06
CA LYS A 423 -17.23 0.57 -8.77
C LYS A 423 -17.74 2.01 -8.55
N VAL A 424 -17.08 2.99 -9.18
CA VAL A 424 -17.50 4.41 -9.10
C VAL A 424 -18.93 4.61 -9.65
N TRP A 425 -19.36 3.72 -10.54
CA TRP A 425 -20.70 3.68 -11.14
C TRP A 425 -21.78 3.05 -10.25
N LEU A 426 -21.40 2.32 -9.20
CA LEU A 426 -22.33 1.60 -8.33
C LEU A 426 -22.76 2.50 -7.17
N LYS A 427 -24.06 2.71 -6.95
CA LYS A 427 -24.55 3.33 -5.71
C LYS A 427 -24.55 2.28 -4.60
N ILE A 428 -23.84 2.52 -3.49
CA ILE A 428 -23.81 1.58 -2.35
C ILE A 428 -25.09 1.74 -1.51
N GLY A 429 -25.53 2.97 -1.30
CA GLY A 429 -26.71 3.28 -0.49
C GLY A 429 -26.49 3.01 1.00
N ASP A 430 -27.59 2.85 1.72
CA ASP A 430 -27.55 2.51 3.14
C ASP A 430 -27.19 1.04 3.32
N VAL A 431 -26.24 0.78 4.20
CA VAL A 431 -25.85 -0.56 4.62
C VAL A 431 -26.37 -0.82 6.04
N GLY A 432 -26.82 -2.05 6.29
CA GLY A 432 -27.40 -2.46 7.57
C GLY A 432 -27.64 -3.97 7.59
N GLY A 433 -27.57 -4.58 8.77
CA GLY A 433 -27.70 -6.03 8.93
C GLY A 433 -26.38 -6.77 8.75
N GLU A 434 -26.49 -8.05 8.34
CA GLU A 434 -25.36 -8.97 8.26
C GLU A 434 -24.34 -8.59 7.20
N LEU A 435 -23.04 -8.67 7.54
CA LEU A 435 -21.95 -8.17 6.68
C LEU A 435 -21.88 -8.90 5.33
N ARG A 436 -22.31 -10.18 5.31
CA ARG A 436 -22.23 -11.09 4.16
C ARG A 436 -23.52 -11.18 3.34
N GLU A 437 -24.55 -10.42 3.70
CA GLU A 437 -25.85 -10.44 3.00
C GLU A 437 -26.08 -9.13 2.24
N PHE A 438 -26.98 -9.17 1.26
CA PHE A 438 -27.47 -7.95 0.62
C PHE A 438 -28.48 -7.25 1.53
N PRO A 439 -28.48 -5.90 1.60
CA PRO A 439 -27.74 -4.96 0.73
C PRO A 439 -26.29 -4.67 1.18
N THR A 440 -25.88 -5.07 2.37
CA THR A 440 -24.56 -4.74 2.95
C THR A 440 -23.37 -5.21 2.10
N GLN A 441 -23.54 -6.27 1.32
CA GLN A 441 -22.56 -6.70 0.33
C GLN A 441 -22.23 -5.65 -0.75
N PHE A 442 -23.08 -4.66 -1.04
CA PHE A 442 -22.72 -3.58 -1.98
C PHE A 442 -21.43 -2.84 -1.56
N TYR A 443 -21.18 -2.76 -0.25
CA TYR A 443 -19.93 -2.25 0.30
C TYR A 443 -18.88 -3.36 0.49
N TYR A 444 -19.23 -4.42 1.22
CA TYR A 444 -18.26 -5.42 1.67
C TYR A 444 -17.78 -6.40 0.60
N MET A 445 -18.42 -6.47 -0.57
CA MET A 445 -17.98 -7.35 -1.66
C MET A 445 -16.61 -6.96 -2.26
N THR A 446 -15.98 -5.87 -1.80
CA THR A 446 -14.61 -5.46 -2.18
C THR A 446 -13.62 -5.58 -1.01
N LEU A 447 -14.09 -6.00 0.18
CA LEU A 447 -13.30 -6.08 1.40
C LEU A 447 -13.13 -7.55 1.81
N GLY A 448 -11.93 -8.10 1.57
CA GLY A 448 -11.63 -9.54 1.58
C GLY A 448 -12.29 -10.39 2.67
N PRO A 449 -12.18 -10.04 3.98
CA PRO A 449 -12.73 -10.88 5.05
C PRO A 449 -14.27 -11.03 5.02
N TRP A 450 -14.94 -10.07 4.40
CA TRP A 450 -16.40 -9.95 4.42
C TRP A 450 -17.04 -10.16 3.04
N ILE A 451 -16.27 -10.59 2.04
CA ILE A 451 -16.83 -11.01 0.75
C ILE A 451 -17.64 -12.29 0.98
N SER A 452 -18.93 -12.27 0.66
CA SER A 452 -19.77 -13.48 0.65
C SER A 452 -19.23 -14.55 -0.32
N HIS A 453 -19.64 -15.80 -0.15
CA HIS A 453 -19.15 -16.89 -1.01
C HIS A 453 -19.59 -16.69 -2.47
N GLU A 454 -20.83 -16.23 -2.65
CA GLU A 454 -21.45 -15.96 -3.94
C GLU A 454 -20.67 -14.85 -4.66
N MET A 455 -20.40 -13.74 -3.97
CA MET A 455 -19.65 -12.64 -4.55
C MET A 455 -18.18 -12.97 -4.76
N TYR A 456 -17.58 -13.81 -3.90
CA TYR A 456 -16.23 -14.30 -4.12
C TYR A 456 -16.14 -15.14 -5.39
N ILE A 457 -17.07 -16.08 -5.61
CA ILE A 457 -17.09 -16.90 -6.84
C ILE A 457 -17.31 -16.00 -8.06
N ALA A 458 -18.29 -15.09 -8.00
CA ALA A 458 -18.61 -14.20 -9.13
C ALA A 458 -17.44 -13.27 -9.48
N GLN A 459 -16.90 -12.53 -8.50
CA GLN A 459 -15.81 -11.59 -8.73
C GLN A 459 -14.48 -12.29 -8.99
N GLY A 460 -14.22 -13.41 -8.30
CA GLY A 460 -13.05 -14.25 -8.55
C GLY A 460 -13.02 -14.77 -9.99
N SER A 461 -14.16 -15.21 -10.52
CA SER A 461 -14.27 -15.64 -11.92
C SER A 461 -13.96 -14.50 -12.90
N ILE A 462 -14.49 -13.30 -12.65
CA ILE A 462 -14.18 -12.10 -13.45
C ILE A 462 -12.68 -11.79 -13.40
N ILE A 463 -12.05 -11.87 -12.22
CA ILE A 463 -10.62 -11.60 -12.06
C ILE A 463 -9.76 -12.64 -12.76
N VAL A 464 -10.13 -13.92 -12.72
CA VAL A 464 -9.43 -14.98 -13.47
C VAL A 464 -9.48 -14.68 -14.97
N LEU A 465 -10.65 -14.36 -15.52
CA LEU A 465 -10.80 -13.98 -16.93
C LEU A 465 -9.97 -12.75 -17.28
N LEU A 466 -10.03 -11.72 -16.43
CA LEU A 466 -9.22 -10.51 -16.58
C LEU A 466 -7.72 -10.82 -16.54
N THR A 467 -7.31 -11.76 -15.70
CA THR A 467 -5.90 -12.18 -15.56
C THR A 467 -5.42 -12.89 -16.82
N CYS A 468 -6.23 -13.78 -17.39
CA CYS A 468 -5.94 -14.37 -18.69
C CYS A 468 -5.86 -13.31 -19.79
N GLY A 469 -6.79 -12.35 -19.82
CA GLY A 469 -6.78 -11.23 -20.78
C GLY A 469 -5.52 -10.37 -20.67
N ILE A 470 -5.15 -9.96 -19.45
CA ILE A 470 -3.93 -9.19 -19.17
C ILE A 470 -2.69 -10.01 -19.52
N TYR A 471 -2.67 -11.30 -19.21
CA TYR A 471 -1.56 -12.18 -19.58
C TYR A 471 -1.34 -12.19 -21.10
N HIS A 472 -2.39 -12.40 -21.88
CA HIS A 472 -2.29 -12.52 -23.34
C HIS A 472 -2.05 -11.17 -24.03
N HIS A 473 -2.75 -10.11 -23.63
CA HIS A 473 -2.70 -8.82 -24.33
C HIS A 473 -1.61 -7.88 -23.82
N TRP A 474 -1.27 -7.95 -22.53
CA TRP A 474 -0.31 -7.04 -21.91
C TRP A 474 1.02 -7.73 -21.63
N TYR A 475 1.03 -8.81 -20.85
CA TYR A 475 2.27 -9.42 -20.37
C TYR A 475 3.05 -10.19 -21.45
N LYS A 476 2.41 -11.12 -22.17
CA LYS A 476 3.07 -11.98 -23.16
C LYS A 476 3.85 -11.17 -24.22
N PRO A 477 3.30 -10.09 -24.81
CA PRO A 477 4.06 -9.22 -25.72
C PRO A 477 5.29 -8.57 -25.07
N LEU A 478 5.17 -8.12 -23.82
CA LEU A 478 6.29 -7.52 -23.07
C LEU A 478 7.40 -8.55 -22.82
N HIS A 479 7.01 -9.80 -22.53
CA HIS A 479 7.95 -10.90 -22.29
C HIS A 479 8.71 -11.28 -23.56
N ILE A 480 8.02 -11.45 -24.69
CA ILE A 480 8.62 -11.80 -25.99
C ILE A 480 9.63 -10.72 -26.42
N GLN A 481 9.26 -9.44 -26.31
CA GLN A 481 10.17 -8.33 -26.64
C GLN A 481 11.46 -8.36 -25.79
N SER A 482 11.36 -8.83 -24.54
CA SER A 482 12.53 -8.93 -23.66
C SER A 482 13.48 -10.07 -24.01
N GLN A 483 12.99 -11.12 -24.66
CA GLN A 483 13.78 -12.26 -25.14
C GLN A 483 14.51 -11.90 -26.44
N THR A 484 13.81 -11.30 -27.41
CA THR A 484 14.40 -10.91 -28.70
C THR A 484 15.54 -9.90 -28.54
N LEU A 485 15.41 -8.95 -27.59
CA LEU A 485 16.48 -8.00 -27.26
C LEU A 485 17.72 -8.65 -26.62
N ARG A 486 17.59 -9.85 -26.04
CA ARG A 486 18.74 -10.60 -25.49
C ARG A 486 19.46 -11.38 -26.57
N GLU A 487 18.72 -12.01 -27.47
CA GLU A 487 19.28 -12.83 -28.56
C GLU A 487 19.98 -11.97 -29.62
N GLY A 488 19.54 -10.72 -29.83
CA GLY A 488 20.15 -9.81 -30.80
C GLY A 488 21.44 -9.11 -30.35
N LYS A 489 21.91 -9.31 -29.12
CA LYS A 489 23.20 -8.76 -28.66
C LYS A 489 24.27 -9.85 -28.76
N PRO A 490 25.35 -9.66 -29.52
CA PRO A 490 26.45 -10.62 -29.55
C PRO A 490 26.94 -10.86 -28.13
N ASP A 491 27.03 -12.15 -27.76
CA ASP A 491 27.38 -12.61 -26.42
C ASP A 491 28.64 -11.90 -25.91
N GLY A 492 28.47 -11.03 -24.90
CA GLY A 492 29.60 -10.45 -24.18
C GLY A 492 29.49 -8.98 -23.79
N GLN A 493 28.62 -8.17 -24.39
CA GLN A 493 28.49 -6.77 -24.00
C GLN A 493 27.27 -6.51 -23.11
N PRO A 494 27.45 -6.21 -21.80
CA PRO A 494 26.34 -5.84 -20.94
C PRO A 494 25.64 -4.59 -21.51
N THR A 495 24.32 -4.63 -21.59
CA THR A 495 23.53 -3.45 -21.95
C THR A 495 23.84 -2.35 -20.94
N PRO A 496 24.49 -1.23 -21.32
CA PRO A 496 24.69 -0.14 -20.39
C PRO A 496 23.31 0.32 -19.93
N LEU A 497 23.07 0.28 -18.62
CA LEU A 497 21.95 1.01 -18.04
C LEU A 497 22.12 2.47 -18.49
N PRO A 498 21.02 3.19 -18.81
CA PRO A 498 21.10 4.59 -19.18
C PRO A 498 21.99 5.31 -18.17
N ALA A 499 23.11 5.87 -18.65
CA ALA A 499 24.16 6.40 -17.81
C ALA A 499 23.54 7.29 -16.72
N GLN A 500 23.61 6.81 -15.48
CA GLN A 500 23.34 7.67 -14.33
C GLN A 500 24.54 8.60 -14.29
N GLY A 501 24.38 9.79 -14.88
CA GLY A 501 25.45 10.77 -15.08
C GLY A 501 26.42 10.80 -13.91
N GLU A 502 27.67 10.52 -14.22
CA GLU A 502 28.79 10.63 -13.29
C GLU A 502 28.90 12.07 -12.79
N ASN A 503 29.18 12.18 -11.49
CA ASN A 503 29.60 13.39 -10.77
C ASN A 503 28.54 14.50 -10.58
N LEU A 504 27.79 14.37 -9.48
CA LEU A 504 27.21 15.48 -8.74
C LEU A 504 27.88 15.52 -7.36
N THR A 505 29.10 16.05 -7.30
CA THR A 505 29.66 16.63 -6.06
C THR A 505 29.19 18.06 -5.92
#